data_AF-A0A853V5N5-F1
#
_entry.id   AF-A0A853V5N5-F1
#
_cell.length_a   1.000
_cell.length_b   1.000
_cell.length_c   1.000
_cell.angle_alpha   90.00
_cell.angle_beta   90.00
_cell.angle_gamma   90.00
#
_symmetry.space_group_name_H-M   'P 1'
#
loop_
_entity.id
_entity.type
_entity.pdbx_description
1 polymer ?
#
loop_
_entity_poly.entity_id
_entity_poly.type
_entity_poly.pdbx_seq_one_letter_code
_entity_poly.pdbx_strand_id
1 'polypeptide(L)'
;MEQSRSQHPTYQRTQYQPDYQLQTTKKRSWVSIIIHFIVLVLTAISGYSMYKQPLFIFGLKDTEVGYTQLKNFKQSLSNLTELSINSDQVTKLNGLGLSDIAKQLEALSIKPEHIEQLKSVIEQINMLFNIFFGLCILSLILTILTLLFNRTLLKLLNFLSIASMLAIVVYFMIAIDYLAQRIAKLLNNAYVQITPDQVIIEADATHNAIILLICCLALIFLSLFFRSKRQIKRL
;
A
#
# COMPACT_ATOMS: atom_id res chain seq x y z
N MET A 1 -81.13 39.28 33.62
CA MET A 1 -81.21 37.82 33.85
C MET A 1 -81.49 37.22 32.49
N GLU A 2 -80.76 36.28 31.90
CA GLU A 2 -79.66 35.43 32.32
C GLU A 2 -78.97 34.92 31.05
N GLN A 3 -77.69 34.58 31.17
CA GLN A 3 -76.92 33.87 30.15
C GLN A 3 -77.54 32.51 29.80
N SER A 4 -77.37 32.09 28.55
CA SER A 4 -77.23 30.66 28.22
C SER A 4 -76.36 30.52 26.97
N ARG A 5 -75.07 30.25 27.21
CA ARG A 5 -74.13 29.74 26.20
C ARG A 5 -74.58 28.37 25.73
N SER A 6 -74.77 28.18 24.44
CA SER A 6 -74.77 26.86 23.80
C SER A 6 -73.48 26.68 22.99
N GLN A 7 -72.71 25.66 23.40
CA GLN A 7 -71.44 25.26 22.81
C GLN A 7 -71.69 24.58 21.46
N HIS A 8 -71.00 25.03 20.41
CA HIS A 8 -70.95 24.31 19.13
C HIS A 8 -69.93 23.15 19.21
N PRO A 9 -70.27 21.94 18.74
CA PRO A 9 -69.37 20.80 18.75
C PRO A 9 -68.24 20.97 17.72
N THR A 10 -67.04 20.62 18.15
CA THR A 10 -65.81 20.60 17.36
C THR A 10 -65.87 19.48 16.33
N TYR A 11 -65.91 19.82 15.04
CA TYR A 11 -65.73 18.86 13.96
C TYR A 11 -64.29 18.32 13.98
N GLN A 12 -64.12 17.03 14.28
CA GLN A 12 -62.86 16.32 14.04
C GLN A 12 -62.66 16.19 12.52
N ARG A 13 -61.71 16.96 11.96
CA ARG A 13 -61.17 16.68 10.63
C ARG A 13 -60.42 15.35 10.71
N THR A 14 -61.00 14.27 10.21
CA THR A 14 -60.21 13.18 9.65
C THR A 14 -59.43 13.77 8.48
N GLN A 15 -58.14 14.00 8.69
CA GLN A 15 -57.23 14.38 7.61
C GLN A 15 -57.11 13.20 6.66
N TYR A 16 -57.87 13.25 5.56
CA TYR A 16 -57.49 12.55 4.35
C TYR A 16 -56.18 13.18 3.87
N GLN A 17 -55.06 12.52 4.19
CA GLN A 17 -53.74 12.88 3.72
C GLN A 17 -53.50 12.06 2.45
N PRO A 18 -53.62 12.64 1.24
CA PRO A 18 -53.33 11.90 0.03
C PRO A 18 -51.88 11.44 0.08
N ASP A 19 -51.66 10.13 -0.15
CA ASP A 19 -50.35 9.55 -0.41
C ASP A 19 -49.81 10.14 -1.70
N TYR A 20 -49.26 11.35 -1.63
CA TYR A 20 -48.35 11.83 -2.65
C TYR A 20 -47.14 10.90 -2.59
N GLN A 21 -47.07 9.93 -3.51
CA GLN A 21 -45.82 9.25 -3.82
C GLN A 21 -44.83 10.31 -4.31
N LEU A 22 -44.14 10.96 -3.36
CA LEU A 22 -43.06 11.89 -3.63
C LEU A 22 -41.99 11.10 -4.38
N GLN A 23 -42.00 11.22 -5.71
CA GLN A 23 -40.98 10.63 -6.56
C GLN A 23 -39.65 11.35 -6.30
N THR A 24 -38.93 10.88 -5.27
CA THR A 24 -37.63 11.42 -4.88
C THR A 24 -36.61 11.01 -5.94
N THR A 25 -36.46 11.82 -6.98
CA THR A 25 -35.39 11.62 -7.96
C THR A 25 -34.04 11.93 -7.31
N LYS A 26 -33.23 10.90 -7.07
CA LYS A 26 -31.89 11.04 -6.48
C LYS A 26 -30.94 11.67 -7.50
N LYS A 27 -30.83 13.00 -7.54
CA LYS A 27 -29.82 13.67 -8.37
C LYS A 27 -28.40 13.33 -7.86
N ARG A 28 -27.57 12.78 -8.75
CA ARG A 28 -26.16 12.50 -8.45
C ARG A 28 -25.41 13.81 -8.26
N SER A 29 -24.56 13.90 -7.23
CA SER A 29 -23.67 15.05 -7.05
C SER A 29 -22.54 14.96 -8.08
N TRP A 30 -22.49 15.89 -9.02
CA TRP A 30 -21.43 15.96 -10.05
C TRP A 30 -20.05 16.09 -9.43
N VAL A 31 -19.93 16.85 -8.34
CA VAL A 31 -18.68 17.00 -7.57
C VAL A 31 -18.15 15.63 -7.11
N SER A 32 -19.03 14.76 -6.61
CA SER A 32 -18.61 13.40 -6.20
C SER A 32 -18.12 12.55 -7.37
N ILE A 33 -18.65 12.74 -8.58
CA ILE A 33 -18.22 11.99 -9.77
C ILE A 33 -16.83 12.44 -10.18
N ILE A 34 -16.62 13.77 -10.27
CA ILE A 34 -15.32 14.36 -10.62
C ILE A 34 -14.23 13.91 -9.64
N ILE A 35 -14.53 13.93 -8.33
CA ILE A 35 -13.58 13.46 -7.30
C ILE A 35 -13.16 12.00 -7.56
N HIS A 36 -14.11 11.10 -7.84
CA HIS A 36 -13.77 9.68 -8.04
C HIS A 36 -13.07 9.44 -9.37
N PHE A 37 -13.30 10.28 -10.38
CA PHE A 37 -12.52 10.25 -11.61
C PHE A 37 -11.06 10.64 -11.35
N ILE A 38 -10.81 11.68 -10.56
CA ILE A 38 -9.45 12.08 -10.15
C ILE A 38 -8.79 10.95 -9.35
N VAL A 39 -9.49 10.39 -8.35
CA VAL A 39 -8.99 9.26 -7.56
C VAL A 39 -8.62 8.08 -8.45
N LEU A 40 -9.41 7.77 -9.47
CA LEU A 40 -9.12 6.69 -10.42
C LEU A 40 -7.78 6.91 -11.14
N VAL A 41 -7.55 8.13 -11.62
CA VAL A 41 -6.30 8.50 -12.32
C VAL A 41 -5.11 8.45 -11.36
N LEU A 42 -5.23 9.04 -10.17
CA LEU A 42 -4.15 9.07 -9.17
C LEU A 42 -3.76 7.66 -8.69
N THR A 43 -4.75 6.79 -8.41
CA THR A 43 -4.49 5.39 -8.04
C THR A 43 -3.78 4.64 -9.16
N ALA A 44 -4.17 4.86 -10.43
CA ALA A 44 -3.49 4.26 -11.58
C ALA A 44 -2.03 4.74 -11.72
N ILE A 45 -1.78 6.03 -11.53
CA ILE A 45 -0.43 6.60 -11.55
C ILE A 45 0.42 6.03 -10.41
N SER A 46 -0.12 5.93 -9.19
CA SER A 46 0.58 5.34 -8.05
C SER A 46 0.97 3.88 -8.31
N GLY A 47 0.05 3.07 -8.84
CA GLY A 47 0.33 1.69 -9.24
C GLY A 47 1.40 1.61 -10.33
N TYR A 48 1.33 2.48 -11.35
CA TYR A 48 2.32 2.54 -12.42
C TYR A 48 3.70 2.94 -11.91
N SER A 49 3.77 3.96 -11.06
CA SER A 49 4.98 4.46 -10.41
C SER A 49 5.71 3.32 -9.69
N MET A 50 5.01 2.59 -8.81
CA MET A 50 5.57 1.47 -8.06
C MET A 50 6.01 0.28 -8.92
N TYR A 51 5.43 0.13 -10.12
CA TYR A 51 5.79 -0.96 -11.03
C TYR A 51 7.02 -0.65 -11.89
N LYS A 52 7.15 0.62 -12.34
CA LYS A 52 8.16 1.01 -13.33
C LYS A 52 9.35 1.77 -12.77
N GLN A 53 9.15 2.59 -11.76
CA GLN A 53 10.22 3.42 -11.22
C GLN A 53 11.12 2.61 -10.27
N PRO A 54 12.39 3.02 -10.10
CA PRO A 54 13.27 2.42 -9.11
C PRO A 54 12.66 2.56 -7.73
N LEU A 55 12.74 1.47 -6.95
CA LEU A 55 12.26 1.43 -5.58
C LEU A 55 13.34 1.89 -4.61
N PHE A 56 14.58 1.59 -4.95
CA PHE A 56 15.78 2.05 -4.27
C PHE A 56 16.97 1.99 -5.23
N ILE A 57 18.05 2.66 -4.87
CA ILE A 57 19.30 2.71 -5.62
C ILE A 57 20.40 2.09 -4.75
N PHE A 58 21.19 1.18 -5.29
CA PHE A 58 22.41 0.72 -4.62
C PHE A 58 23.49 1.79 -4.73
N GLY A 59 23.78 2.50 -3.64
CA GLY A 59 24.67 3.67 -3.63
C GLY A 59 26.14 3.38 -3.96
N LEU A 60 26.58 2.11 -3.88
CA LEU A 60 27.95 1.72 -4.22
C LEU A 60 28.21 1.63 -5.74
N LYS A 61 27.15 1.50 -6.55
CA LYS A 61 27.26 1.33 -8.02
C LYS A 61 26.18 2.12 -8.77
N ASP A 62 25.49 3.03 -8.07
CA ASP A 62 24.33 3.78 -8.55
C ASP A 62 23.34 2.93 -9.36
N THR A 63 23.14 1.68 -8.92
CA THR A 63 22.34 0.72 -9.65
C THR A 63 20.90 0.81 -9.17
N GLU A 64 20.02 1.25 -10.06
CA GLU A 64 18.58 1.30 -9.83
C GLU A 64 17.96 -0.09 -9.69
N VAL A 65 17.22 -0.30 -8.61
CA VAL A 65 16.53 -1.55 -8.33
C VAL A 65 15.02 -1.31 -8.33
N GLY A 66 14.36 -1.73 -9.40
CA GLY A 66 12.92 -1.86 -9.47
C GLY A 66 12.42 -3.23 -9.04
N TYR A 67 11.12 -3.45 -9.17
CA TYR A 67 10.46 -4.72 -8.82
C TYR A 67 11.04 -5.93 -9.58
N THR A 68 11.34 -5.78 -10.87
CA THR A 68 11.91 -6.88 -11.68
C THR A 68 13.32 -7.25 -11.22
N GLN A 69 14.14 -6.25 -10.91
CA GLN A 69 15.51 -6.44 -10.44
C GLN A 69 15.53 -7.09 -9.04
N LEU A 70 14.59 -6.74 -8.17
CA LEU A 70 14.43 -7.39 -6.86
C LEU A 70 14.19 -8.91 -6.99
N LYS A 71 13.39 -9.32 -7.98
CA LYS A 71 13.16 -10.75 -8.26
C LYS A 71 14.43 -11.48 -8.70
N ASN A 72 15.26 -10.83 -9.51
CA ASN A 72 16.55 -11.38 -9.95
C ASN A 72 17.57 -11.43 -8.81
N PHE A 73 17.53 -10.47 -7.90
CA PHE A 73 18.36 -10.46 -6.69
C PHE A 73 18.03 -11.65 -5.77
N LYS A 74 16.74 -11.97 -5.59
CA LYS A 74 16.30 -13.18 -4.87
C LYS A 74 16.90 -14.46 -5.45
N GLN A 75 16.88 -14.60 -6.78
CA GLN A 75 17.46 -15.77 -7.46
C GLN A 75 18.97 -15.85 -7.22
N SER A 76 19.66 -14.71 -7.33
CA SER A 76 21.11 -14.63 -7.11
C SER A 76 21.48 -15.02 -5.68
N LEU A 77 20.73 -14.56 -4.68
CA LEU A 77 20.92 -14.96 -3.28
C LEU A 77 20.69 -16.45 -3.04
N SER A 78 19.71 -17.04 -3.73
CA SER A 78 19.41 -18.47 -3.59
C SER A 78 20.58 -19.32 -4.10
N ASN A 79 21.16 -18.93 -5.24
CA ASN A 79 22.36 -19.58 -5.78
C ASN A 79 23.58 -19.42 -4.85
N LEU A 80 23.72 -18.29 -4.15
CA LEU A 80 24.79 -18.08 -3.16
C LEU A 80 24.62 -18.97 -1.93
N THR A 81 23.40 -19.18 -1.45
CA THR A 81 23.13 -20.11 -0.34
C THR A 81 23.51 -21.55 -0.70
N GLU A 82 23.19 -22.01 -1.92
CA GLU A 82 23.58 -23.35 -2.39
C GLU A 82 25.11 -23.52 -2.42
N LEU A 83 25.84 -22.47 -2.83
CA LEU A 83 27.31 -22.46 -2.81
C LEU A 83 27.88 -22.42 -1.38
N SER A 84 27.27 -21.66 -0.46
CA SER A 84 27.74 -21.58 0.94
C SER A 84 27.48 -22.89 1.70
N ILE A 85 26.40 -23.60 1.43
CA ILE A 85 26.16 -24.94 2.01
C ILE A 85 27.21 -25.93 1.49
N ASN A 86 27.64 -25.79 0.24
CA ASN A 86 28.75 -26.60 -0.29
C ASN A 86 30.12 -26.25 0.34
N SER A 87 30.23 -25.10 1.04
CA SER A 87 31.40 -24.76 1.85
C SER A 87 31.51 -25.56 3.16
N ASP A 88 30.55 -26.45 3.49
CA ASP A 88 30.74 -27.50 4.50
C ASP A 88 31.90 -28.47 4.14
N GLN A 89 32.44 -28.36 2.93
CA GLN A 89 33.71 -28.97 2.56
C GLN A 89 34.93 -28.29 3.21
N VAL A 90 34.85 -27.02 3.59
CA VAL A 90 35.88 -26.29 4.35
C VAL A 90 36.00 -26.86 5.77
N THR A 91 34.90 -27.29 6.37
CA THR A 91 34.91 -27.99 7.67
C THR A 91 35.63 -29.34 7.58
N LYS A 92 35.68 -29.98 6.41
CA LYS A 92 36.52 -31.17 6.17
C LYS A 92 38.01 -30.84 6.12
N LEU A 93 38.42 -29.63 5.70
CA LEU A 93 39.81 -29.17 5.76
C LEU A 93 40.31 -29.00 7.19
N ASN A 94 39.42 -28.64 8.12
CA ASN A 94 39.71 -28.54 9.55
C ASN A 94 40.14 -29.91 10.14
N GLY A 95 39.60 -31.01 9.60
CA GLY A 95 39.99 -32.38 9.97
C GLY A 95 41.35 -32.84 9.43
N LEU A 96 41.98 -32.07 8.53
CA LEU A 96 43.27 -32.37 7.90
C LEU A 96 44.45 -31.61 8.53
N GLY A 97 44.23 -30.88 9.63
CA GLY A 97 45.28 -30.13 10.33
C GLY A 97 45.58 -28.73 9.76
N LEU A 98 44.79 -28.24 8.79
CA LEU A 98 44.90 -26.87 8.25
C LEU A 98 44.01 -25.87 9.02
N SER A 99 43.95 -25.98 10.35
CA SER A 99 42.95 -25.28 11.17
C SER A 99 43.05 -23.76 11.13
N ASP A 100 44.26 -23.21 11.01
CA ASP A 100 44.46 -21.75 10.92
C ASP A 100 43.99 -21.18 9.57
N ILE A 101 44.11 -21.95 8.50
CA ILE A 101 43.59 -21.57 7.16
C ILE A 101 42.06 -21.72 7.15
N ALA A 102 41.52 -22.79 7.74
CA ALA A 102 40.09 -22.98 7.88
C ALA A 102 39.44 -21.85 8.70
N LYS A 103 40.05 -21.41 9.80
CA LYS A 103 39.59 -20.27 10.61
C LYS A 103 39.61 -18.95 9.85
N GLN A 104 40.64 -18.67 9.06
CA GLN A 104 40.71 -17.46 8.24
C GLN A 104 39.65 -17.48 7.12
N LEU A 105 39.44 -18.64 6.50
CA LEU A 105 38.42 -18.81 5.46
C LEU A 105 37.00 -18.70 6.03
N GLU A 106 36.77 -19.23 7.23
CA GLU A 106 35.51 -19.09 7.97
C GLU A 106 35.25 -17.64 8.40
N ALA A 107 36.29 -16.89 8.78
CA ALA A 107 36.19 -15.46 9.10
C ALA A 107 35.87 -14.59 7.88
N LEU A 108 36.28 -15.00 6.68
CA LEU A 108 35.94 -14.35 5.40
C LEU A 108 34.61 -14.84 4.83
N SER A 109 34.09 -15.98 5.30
CA SER A 109 32.84 -16.55 4.81
C SER A 109 31.64 -15.80 5.38
N ILE A 110 30.69 -15.45 4.51
CA ILE A 110 29.42 -14.91 4.95
C ILE A 110 28.64 -16.05 5.62
N LYS A 111 28.38 -15.91 6.93
CA LYS A 111 27.58 -16.90 7.67
C LYS A 111 26.26 -17.17 6.94
N PRO A 112 25.87 -18.44 6.74
CA PRO A 112 24.66 -18.80 6.00
C PRO A 112 23.40 -18.17 6.61
N GLU A 113 23.37 -18.03 7.95
CA GLU A 113 22.29 -17.36 8.68
C GLU A 113 22.01 -15.93 8.19
N HIS A 114 23.04 -15.15 7.87
CA HIS A 114 22.84 -13.79 7.37
C HIS A 114 22.26 -13.75 5.95
N ILE A 115 22.62 -14.74 5.12
CA ILE A 115 22.09 -14.90 3.77
C ILE A 115 20.61 -15.29 3.84
N GLU A 116 20.24 -16.19 4.76
CA GLU A 116 18.84 -16.59 4.99
C GLU A 116 17.99 -15.42 5.49
N GLN A 117 18.51 -14.63 6.45
CA GLN A 117 17.83 -13.43 6.94
C GLN A 117 17.60 -12.41 5.83
N LEU A 118 18.58 -12.21 4.94
CA LEU A 118 18.47 -11.34 3.78
C LEU A 118 17.39 -11.83 2.79
N LYS A 119 17.40 -13.14 2.49
CA LYS A 119 16.40 -13.79 1.64
C LYS A 119 14.98 -13.63 2.19
N SER A 120 14.81 -13.83 3.49
CA SER A 120 13.51 -13.68 4.17
C SER A 120 12.95 -12.26 4.02
N VAL A 121 13.77 -11.22 4.23
CA VAL A 121 13.35 -9.82 4.05
C VAL A 121 12.93 -9.54 2.61
N ILE A 122 13.69 -10.02 1.63
CA ILE A 122 13.38 -9.82 0.20
C ILE A 122 12.10 -10.57 -0.20
N GLU A 123 11.86 -11.75 0.37
CA GLU A 123 10.64 -12.51 0.15
C GLU A 123 9.41 -11.78 0.71
N GLN A 124 9.51 -11.23 1.91
CA GLN A 124 8.46 -10.40 2.50
C GLN A 124 8.18 -9.17 1.64
N ILE A 125 9.22 -8.46 1.19
CA ILE A 125 9.08 -7.30 0.29
C ILE A 125 8.35 -7.71 -1.00
N ASN A 126 8.77 -8.80 -1.64
CA ASN A 126 8.15 -9.27 -2.88
C ASN A 126 6.67 -9.67 -2.69
N MET A 127 6.35 -10.30 -1.56
CA MET A 127 4.96 -10.60 -1.18
C MET A 127 4.14 -9.33 -1.03
N LEU A 128 4.67 -8.31 -0.35
CA LEU A 128 4.00 -7.02 -0.17
C LEU A 128 3.71 -6.32 -1.50
N PHE A 129 4.63 -6.35 -2.46
CA PHE A 129 4.38 -5.80 -3.80
C PHE A 129 3.20 -6.48 -4.49
N ASN A 130 3.14 -7.81 -4.44
CA ASN A 130 2.05 -8.55 -5.05
C ASN A 130 0.70 -8.19 -4.42
N ILE A 131 0.67 -8.06 -3.08
CA ILE A 131 -0.53 -7.62 -2.34
C ILE A 131 -0.91 -6.19 -2.73
N PHE A 132 0.08 -5.28 -2.80
CA PHE A 132 -0.14 -3.89 -3.21
C PHE A 132 -0.77 -3.79 -4.60
N PHE A 133 -0.24 -4.52 -5.60
CA PHE A 133 -0.80 -4.51 -6.94
C PHE A 133 -2.21 -5.11 -6.99
N GLY A 134 -2.46 -6.18 -6.22
CA GLY A 134 -3.81 -6.74 -6.05
C GLY A 134 -4.79 -5.71 -5.49
N LEU A 135 -4.39 -4.98 -4.46
CA LEU A 135 -5.19 -3.89 -3.86
C LEU A 135 -5.36 -2.70 -4.81
N CYS A 136 -4.36 -2.39 -5.62
CA CYS A 136 -4.45 -1.33 -6.63
C CYS A 136 -5.53 -1.66 -7.66
N ILE A 137 -5.52 -2.89 -8.21
CA ILE A 137 -6.53 -3.35 -9.16
C ILE A 137 -7.91 -3.36 -8.49
N LEU A 138 -8.01 -3.88 -7.28
CA LEU A 138 -9.26 -3.89 -6.50
C LEU A 138 -9.78 -2.46 -6.31
N SER A 139 -8.92 -1.51 -5.93
CA SER A 139 -9.28 -0.10 -5.75
C SER A 139 -9.75 0.54 -7.05
N LEU A 140 -9.12 0.26 -8.19
CA LEU A 140 -9.57 0.75 -9.49
C LEU A 140 -10.98 0.24 -9.82
N ILE A 141 -11.24 -1.05 -9.62
CA ILE A 141 -12.56 -1.65 -9.81
C ILE A 141 -13.59 -1.00 -8.88
N LEU A 142 -13.28 -0.87 -7.59
CA LEU A 142 -14.15 -0.23 -6.61
C LEU A 142 -14.45 1.23 -6.97
N THR A 143 -13.47 1.95 -7.51
CA THR A 143 -13.64 3.33 -7.96
C THR A 143 -14.60 3.40 -9.16
N ILE A 144 -14.45 2.51 -10.14
CA ILE A 144 -15.38 2.39 -11.29
C ILE A 144 -16.79 2.05 -10.82
N LEU A 145 -16.95 1.05 -9.95
CA LEU A 145 -18.26 0.70 -9.37
C LEU A 145 -18.86 1.88 -8.59
N THR A 146 -18.03 2.67 -7.92
CA THR A 146 -18.48 3.87 -7.22
C THR A 146 -18.97 4.95 -8.19
N LEU A 147 -18.34 5.12 -9.35
CA LEU A 147 -18.83 6.02 -10.40
C LEU A 147 -20.21 5.58 -10.92
N LEU A 148 -20.42 4.26 -11.12
CA LEU A 148 -21.67 3.71 -11.63
C LEU A 148 -22.82 3.79 -10.61
N PHE A 149 -22.58 3.38 -9.36
CA PHE A 149 -23.63 3.21 -8.35
C PHE A 149 -23.70 4.31 -7.29
N ASN A 150 -22.62 5.06 -7.08
CA ASN A 150 -22.48 6.11 -6.05
C ASN A 150 -23.02 5.68 -4.67
N ARG A 151 -22.66 4.46 -4.25
CA ARG A 151 -23.04 3.90 -2.94
C ARG A 151 -21.94 4.20 -1.92
N THR A 152 -22.33 4.65 -0.74
CA THR A 152 -21.40 4.97 0.36
C THR A 152 -20.56 3.76 0.78
N LEU A 153 -21.12 2.55 0.74
CA LEU A 153 -20.39 1.32 1.05
C LEU A 153 -19.18 1.12 0.12
N LEU A 154 -19.34 1.38 -1.18
CA LEU A 154 -18.25 1.26 -2.16
C LEU A 154 -17.16 2.31 -1.91
N LYS A 155 -17.55 3.54 -1.55
CA LYS A 155 -16.61 4.61 -1.16
C LYS A 155 -15.78 4.20 0.05
N LEU A 156 -16.43 3.65 1.07
CA LEU A 156 -15.77 3.21 2.31
C LEU A 156 -14.84 2.02 2.06
N LEU A 157 -15.26 1.04 1.25
CA LEU A 157 -14.41 -0.09 0.91
C LEU A 157 -13.18 0.36 0.10
N ASN A 158 -13.37 1.29 -0.83
CA ASN A 158 -12.25 1.87 -1.60
C ASN A 158 -11.31 2.69 -0.70
N PHE A 159 -11.86 3.44 0.26
CA PHE A 159 -11.06 4.16 1.27
C PHE A 159 -10.17 3.19 2.06
N LEU A 160 -10.73 2.07 2.52
CA LEU A 160 -9.96 1.06 3.25
C LEU A 160 -8.87 0.43 2.37
N SER A 161 -9.17 0.15 1.10
CA SER A 161 -8.20 -0.38 0.14
C SER A 161 -7.03 0.58 -0.10
N ILE A 162 -7.28 1.88 -0.24
CA ILE A 162 -6.22 2.88 -0.45
C ILE A 162 -5.44 3.10 0.85
N ALA A 163 -6.10 3.06 2.01
CA ALA A 163 -5.43 3.16 3.31
C ALA A 163 -4.48 1.98 3.55
N SER A 164 -4.89 0.75 3.20
CA SER A 164 -4.00 -0.41 3.29
C SER A 164 -2.85 -0.34 2.29
N MET A 165 -3.09 0.14 1.07
CA MET A 165 -2.01 0.43 0.11
C MET A 165 -0.99 1.41 0.69
N LEU A 166 -1.44 2.52 1.30
CA LEU A 166 -0.54 3.50 1.92
C LEU A 166 0.29 2.87 3.05
N ALA A 167 -0.34 2.06 3.92
CA ALA A 167 0.36 1.35 4.98
C ALA A 167 1.45 0.39 4.43
N ILE A 168 1.17 -0.28 3.31
CA ILE A 168 2.14 -1.14 2.63
C ILE A 168 3.33 -0.34 2.12
N VAL A 169 3.12 0.83 1.49
CA VAL A 169 4.23 1.67 1.02
C VAL A 169 5.10 2.16 2.17
N VAL A 170 4.50 2.57 3.29
CA VAL A 170 5.25 2.98 4.49
C VAL A 170 6.04 1.81 5.07
N TYR A 171 5.43 0.63 5.20
CA TYR A 171 6.16 -0.56 5.66
C TYR A 171 7.32 -0.89 4.71
N PHE A 172 7.11 -0.74 3.40
CA PHE A 172 8.14 -1.00 2.41
C PHE A 172 9.38 -0.11 2.60
N MET A 173 9.22 1.17 2.92
CA MET A 173 10.35 2.05 3.29
C MET A 173 11.13 1.50 4.48
N ILE A 174 10.42 1.13 5.57
CA ILE A 174 11.05 0.55 6.77
C ILE A 174 11.82 -0.74 6.43
N ALA A 175 11.26 -1.57 5.55
CA ALA A 175 11.89 -2.82 5.12
C ALA A 175 13.16 -2.56 4.29
N ILE A 176 13.20 -1.51 3.47
CA ILE A 176 14.41 -1.09 2.74
C ILE A 176 15.50 -0.64 3.71
N ASP A 177 15.19 0.18 4.71
CA ASP A 177 16.17 0.63 5.71
C ASP A 177 16.78 -0.56 6.46
N TYR A 178 15.95 -1.53 6.83
CA TYR A 178 16.39 -2.75 7.48
C TYR A 178 17.29 -3.59 6.56
N LEU A 179 16.95 -3.67 5.27
CA LEU A 179 17.76 -4.31 4.25
C LEU A 179 19.15 -3.64 4.15
N ALA A 180 19.18 -2.31 4.10
CA ALA A 180 20.39 -1.50 4.03
C ALA A 180 21.31 -1.76 5.23
N GLN A 181 20.74 -1.75 6.44
CA GLN A 181 21.48 -2.03 7.68
C GLN A 181 22.11 -3.41 7.68
N ARG A 182 21.39 -4.42 7.18
CA ARG A 182 21.90 -5.80 7.11
C ARG A 182 23.04 -5.94 6.11
N ILE A 183 22.89 -5.35 4.92
CA ILE A 183 23.94 -5.39 3.90
C ILE A 183 25.17 -4.60 4.37
N ALA A 184 25.00 -3.44 5.00
CA ALA A 184 26.11 -2.67 5.58
C ALA A 184 26.87 -3.47 6.66
N LYS A 185 26.16 -4.17 7.56
CA LYS A 185 26.80 -5.05 8.56
C LYS A 185 27.61 -6.18 7.91
N LEU A 186 27.10 -6.76 6.82
CA LEU A 186 27.82 -7.79 6.07
C LEU A 186 29.12 -7.25 5.45
N LEU A 187 29.07 -6.05 4.88
CA LEU A 187 30.23 -5.40 4.26
C LEU A 187 31.26 -4.90 5.29
N ASN A 188 30.81 -4.39 6.44
CA ASN A 188 31.67 -3.96 7.54
C ASN A 188 32.51 -5.10 8.13
N ASN A 189 31.93 -6.30 8.21
CA ASN A 189 32.67 -7.48 8.65
C ASN A 189 33.76 -7.90 7.64
N ALA A 190 33.69 -7.45 6.39
CA ALA A 190 34.66 -7.68 5.33
C ALA A 190 35.69 -6.54 5.17
N TYR A 191 35.99 -5.80 6.25
CA TYR A 191 36.99 -4.70 6.35
C TYR A 191 36.66 -3.37 5.64
N VAL A 192 35.45 -3.17 5.11
CA VAL A 192 35.06 -1.89 4.50
C VAL A 192 34.05 -1.19 5.40
N GLN A 193 34.40 -0.05 6.00
CA GLN A 193 33.45 0.76 6.77
C GLN A 193 32.45 1.45 5.82
N ILE A 194 31.25 0.90 5.73
CA ILE A 194 30.14 1.40 4.91
C ILE A 194 28.94 1.63 5.81
N THR A 195 28.32 2.80 5.68
CA THR A 195 27.09 3.15 6.40
C THR A 195 25.85 2.72 5.59
N PRO A 196 24.70 2.43 6.23
CA PRO A 196 23.51 1.93 5.53
C PRO A 196 23.01 2.83 4.38
N ASP A 197 23.10 4.15 4.58
CA ASP A 197 22.76 5.19 3.61
C ASP A 197 23.66 5.22 2.37
N GLN A 198 24.88 4.69 2.46
CA GLN A 198 25.77 4.51 1.32
C GLN A 198 25.47 3.22 0.55
N VAL A 199 24.78 2.26 1.18
CA VAL A 199 24.44 0.98 0.56
C VAL A 199 23.15 1.10 -0.23
N ILE A 200 22.09 1.64 0.38
CA ILE A 200 20.80 1.81 -0.26
C ILE A 200 20.32 3.24 -0.07
N ILE A 201 20.01 3.89 -1.19
CA ILE A 201 19.42 5.21 -1.25
C ILE A 201 17.94 5.03 -1.65
N GLU A 202 17.06 5.73 -0.96
CA GLU A 202 15.64 5.73 -1.31
C GLU A 202 15.41 6.36 -2.69
N ALA A 203 14.51 5.77 -3.49
CA ALA A 203 14.21 6.23 -4.83
C ALA A 203 12.81 6.87 -4.95
N ASP A 204 12.55 7.52 -6.08
CA ASP A 204 11.36 8.36 -6.28
C ASP A 204 10.02 7.61 -6.20
N ALA A 205 9.99 6.29 -6.46
CA ALA A 205 8.75 5.54 -6.56
C ALA A 205 7.93 5.54 -5.26
N THR A 206 8.59 5.35 -4.12
CA THR A 206 7.95 5.26 -2.80
C THR A 206 7.37 6.60 -2.39
N HIS A 207 8.16 7.66 -2.55
CA HIS A 207 7.77 9.04 -2.30
C HIS A 207 6.57 9.45 -3.14
N ASN A 208 6.63 9.22 -4.46
CA ASN A 208 5.54 9.52 -5.38
C ASN A 208 4.25 8.77 -4.99
N ALA A 209 4.37 7.48 -4.68
CA ALA A 209 3.22 6.67 -4.28
C ALA A 209 2.56 7.19 -3.00
N ILE A 210 3.35 7.56 -1.98
CA ILE A 210 2.82 8.12 -0.71
C ILE A 210 2.01 9.38 -0.96
N ILE A 211 2.58 10.35 -1.69
CA ILE A 211 1.93 11.63 -1.97
C ILE A 211 0.60 11.41 -2.71
N LEU A 212 0.61 10.57 -3.74
CA LEU A 212 -0.57 10.27 -4.54
C LEU A 212 -1.66 9.55 -3.71
N LEU A 213 -1.28 8.56 -2.89
CA LEU A 213 -2.23 7.81 -2.07
C LEU A 213 -2.82 8.64 -0.93
N ILE A 214 -2.05 9.53 -0.30
CA ILE A 214 -2.55 10.49 0.68
C ILE A 214 -3.57 11.42 0.02
N CYS A 215 -3.26 11.92 -1.19
CA CYS A 215 -4.20 12.75 -1.95
C CYS A 215 -5.50 11.98 -2.26
N CYS A 216 -5.40 10.72 -2.69
CA CYS A 216 -6.56 9.85 -2.90
C CYS A 216 -7.42 9.71 -1.63
N LEU A 217 -6.81 9.48 -0.47
CA LEU A 217 -7.54 9.38 0.80
C LEU A 217 -8.27 10.67 1.16
N ALA A 218 -7.59 11.81 1.04
CA ALA A 218 -8.18 13.12 1.29
C ALA A 218 -9.38 13.39 0.36
N LEU A 219 -9.24 13.06 -0.92
CA LEU A 219 -10.30 13.20 -1.92
C LEU A 219 -11.51 12.31 -1.61
N ILE A 220 -11.28 11.03 -1.30
CA ILE A 220 -12.38 10.12 -0.94
C ILE A 220 -13.07 10.61 0.34
N PHE A 221 -12.30 11.06 1.32
CA PHE A 221 -12.84 11.62 2.56
C PHE A 221 -13.73 12.83 2.29
N LEU A 222 -13.27 13.81 1.51
CA LEU A 222 -14.07 14.98 1.09
C LEU A 222 -15.33 14.55 0.34
N SER A 223 -15.24 13.50 -0.48
CA SER A 223 -16.38 12.98 -1.23
C SER A 223 -17.51 12.41 -0.36
N LEU A 224 -17.23 12.06 0.91
CA LEU A 224 -18.23 11.58 1.86
C LEU A 224 -19.15 12.72 2.32
N PHE A 225 -18.63 13.95 2.42
CA PHE A 225 -19.39 15.13 2.83
C PHE A 225 -20.36 15.62 1.75
N PHE A 226 -20.05 15.42 0.46
CA PHE A 226 -20.91 15.83 -0.67
C PHE A 226 -22.07 14.85 -0.95
N ARG A 227 -22.71 14.32 0.10
CA ARG A 227 -23.84 13.40 0.01
C ARG A 227 -25.02 14.05 -0.75
N SER A 228 -25.55 13.31 -1.73
CA SER A 228 -26.68 13.73 -2.59
C SER A 228 -27.86 14.26 -1.75
N LYS A 229 -28.19 15.54 -1.93
CA LYS A 229 -29.37 16.18 -1.32
C LYS A 229 -30.62 15.63 -2.04
N ARG A 230 -31.55 15.02 -1.30
CA ARG A 230 -32.89 14.69 -1.85
C ARG A 230 -33.64 16.01 -2.07
N GLN A 231 -33.84 16.40 -3.32
CA GLN A 231 -34.71 17.51 -3.67
C GLN A 231 -36.13 16.97 -3.77
N ILE A 232 -37.05 17.51 -2.97
CA ILE A 232 -38.47 17.23 -3.08
C ILE A 232 -38.97 18.03 -4.28
N LYS A 233 -39.26 17.36 -5.41
CA LYS A 233 -40.01 17.99 -6.49
C LYS A 233 -41.45 18.19 -6.01
N ARG A 234 -41.89 19.44 -5.89
CA ARG A 234 -43.32 19.77 -5.82
C ARG A 234 -43.82 19.81 -7.27
N LEU A 235 -44.78 18.93 -7.60
CA LEU A 235 -45.56 18.99 -8.84
C LEU A 235 -46.70 20.00 -8.64
#